data_AF-A0A938SBE0-F1
#
_entry.id   AF-A0A938SBE0-F1
#
_cell.length_a   1.000
_cell.length_b   1.000
_cell.length_c   1.000
_cell.angle_alpha   90.00
_cell.angle_beta   90.00
_cell.angle_gamma   90.00
#
_symmetry.space_group_name_H-M   'P 1'
#
loop_
_entity.id
_entity.type
_entity.pdbx_description
1 polymer ?
#
loop_
_entity_poly.entity_id
_entity_poly.type
_entity_poly.pdbx_seq_one_letter_code
_entity_poly.pdbx_strand_id
1 'polypeptide(L)'
;MTSELAHREIWRRFIGPQGLLYDYTALDGTALLPTPEECRTGKPNALGWWTPIENGAFFSGLYLDALCNRWRATQTRIAADEARKVAHGLLKLAEAGETPGFIARGFATDGRSHYAASSSDQTYPWFYGLWRYATSRIPGSNLDI
;
A
#
# COMPACT_ATOMS: atom_id res chain seq x y z
N MET A 1 -3.25 -24.76 -3.45
CA MET A 1 -3.11 -23.45 -4.14
C MET A 1 -2.05 -22.66 -3.37
N THR A 2 -0.83 -22.56 -3.90
CA THR A 2 0.35 -22.15 -3.13
C THR A 2 0.39 -20.64 -2.92
N SER A 3 0.90 -20.17 -1.78
CA SER A 3 1.04 -18.75 -1.43
C SER A 3 1.69 -17.89 -2.52
N GLU A 4 2.60 -18.45 -3.31
CA GLU A 4 3.25 -17.77 -4.44
C GLU A 4 2.28 -17.45 -5.61
N LEU A 5 1.27 -18.30 -5.86
CA LEU A 5 0.26 -17.99 -6.89
C LEU A 5 -0.62 -16.82 -6.47
N ALA A 6 -0.99 -16.78 -5.18
CA ALA A 6 -1.74 -15.66 -4.61
C ALA A 6 -0.89 -14.38 -4.64
N HIS A 7 0.39 -14.44 -4.21
CA HIS A 7 1.34 -13.33 -4.30
C HIS A 7 1.42 -12.79 -5.73
N ARG A 8 1.63 -13.66 -6.72
CA ARG A 8 1.76 -13.25 -8.12
C ARG A 8 0.52 -12.52 -8.63
N GLU A 9 -0.67 -12.98 -8.27
CA GLU A 9 -1.90 -12.33 -8.71
C GLU A 9 -2.15 -11.00 -7.98
N ILE A 10 -1.87 -10.94 -6.68
CA ILE A 10 -1.90 -9.68 -5.90
C ILE A 10 -0.95 -8.66 -6.52
N TRP A 11 0.31 -9.06 -6.74
CA TRP A 11 1.34 -8.18 -7.29
C TRP A 11 1.02 -7.68 -8.69
N ARG A 12 0.49 -8.57 -9.55
CA ARG A 12 0.14 -8.25 -10.94
C ARG A 12 -1.03 -7.28 -11.04
N ARG A 13 -2.05 -7.43 -10.22
CA ARG A 13 -3.32 -6.70 -10.38
C ARG A 13 -3.54 -5.57 -9.41
N PHE A 14 -3.17 -5.75 -8.14
CA PHE A 14 -3.65 -4.89 -7.07
C PHE A 14 -2.58 -3.91 -6.59
N ILE A 15 -1.30 -4.18 -6.83
CA ILE A 15 -0.23 -3.27 -6.42
C ILE A 15 -0.09 -2.12 -7.42
N GLY A 16 -0.47 -0.93 -6.98
CA GLY A 16 -0.33 0.30 -7.74
C GLY A 16 1.12 0.76 -7.93
N PRO A 17 1.35 1.76 -8.80
CA PRO A 17 2.68 2.34 -9.03
C PRO A 17 3.36 2.83 -7.75
N GLN A 18 2.57 3.36 -6.79
CA GLN A 18 3.06 3.88 -5.51
C GLN A 18 3.40 2.77 -4.50
N GLY A 19 3.21 1.49 -4.84
CA GLY A 19 3.45 0.37 -3.93
C GLY A 19 2.30 0.12 -2.96
N LEU A 20 1.09 0.60 -3.26
CA LEU A 20 -0.09 0.42 -2.42
C LEU A 20 -1.02 -0.61 -3.05
N LEU A 21 -1.62 -1.44 -2.21
CA LEU A 21 -2.60 -2.44 -2.59
C LEU A 21 -3.98 -1.80 -2.72
N TYR A 22 -4.58 -1.91 -3.90
CA TYR A 22 -5.95 -1.48 -4.16
C TYR A 22 -6.97 -2.51 -3.66
N ASP A 23 -8.10 -2.04 -3.16
CA ASP A 23 -9.21 -2.89 -2.70
C ASP A 23 -9.77 -3.78 -3.83
N TYR A 24 -9.90 -3.21 -5.02
CA TYR A 24 -10.41 -3.91 -6.18
C TYR A 24 -9.86 -3.35 -7.48
N THR A 25 -9.72 -4.25 -8.46
CA THR A 25 -9.29 -3.95 -9.83
C THR A 25 -10.02 -4.86 -10.81
N ALA A 26 -10.07 -4.46 -12.07
CA ALA A 26 -10.45 -5.37 -13.16
C ALA A 26 -9.48 -6.55 -13.29
N LEU A 27 -9.82 -7.55 -14.11
CA LEU A 27 -9.01 -8.78 -14.28
C LEU A 27 -7.62 -8.51 -14.88
N ASP A 28 -7.50 -7.44 -15.65
CA ASP A 28 -6.25 -6.95 -16.23
C ASP A 28 -5.40 -6.13 -15.25
N GLY A 29 -5.94 -5.78 -14.08
CA GLY A 29 -5.28 -4.92 -13.08
C GLY A 29 -5.66 -3.44 -13.18
N THR A 30 -6.52 -3.06 -14.12
CA THR A 30 -6.97 -1.67 -14.24
C THR A 30 -7.85 -1.29 -13.05
N ALA A 31 -7.57 -0.12 -12.45
CA ALA A 31 -8.34 0.44 -11.34
C ALA A 31 -8.87 1.83 -11.73
N LEU A 32 -10.14 2.09 -11.45
CA LEU A 32 -10.74 3.42 -11.60
C LEU A 32 -10.42 4.26 -10.37
N LEU A 33 -9.20 4.79 -10.32
CA LEU A 33 -8.77 5.65 -9.22
C LEU A 33 -9.55 6.97 -9.22
N PRO A 34 -9.83 7.56 -8.05
CA PRO A 34 -10.43 8.88 -7.99
C PRO A 34 -9.49 9.92 -8.59
N THR A 35 -10.07 10.95 -9.20
CA THR A 35 -9.34 12.13 -9.65
C THR A 35 -9.00 13.06 -8.48
N PRO A 36 -8.00 13.95 -8.62
CA PRO A 36 -7.71 14.97 -7.62
C PRO A 36 -8.93 15.81 -7.24
N GLU A 37 -9.77 16.15 -8.23
CA GLU A 37 -10.97 16.94 -8.03
C GLU A 37 -12.04 16.17 -7.25
N GLU A 38 -12.20 14.86 -7.51
CA GLU A 38 -13.10 14.01 -6.73
C GLU A 38 -12.64 13.88 -5.28
N CYS A 39 -11.33 13.70 -5.03
CA CYS A 39 -10.79 13.71 -3.68
C CYS A 39 -11.05 15.05 -2.96
N ARG A 40 -10.81 16.18 -3.64
CA ARG A 40 -11.01 17.53 -3.10
C ARG A 40 -12.49 17.84 -2.80
N THR A 41 -13.39 17.35 -3.64
CA THR A 41 -14.84 17.59 -3.51
C THR A 41 -15.57 16.50 -2.74
N GLY A 42 -14.85 15.49 -2.22
CA GLY A 42 -15.42 14.41 -1.42
C GLY A 42 -16.37 13.51 -2.23
N LYS A 43 -16.00 13.19 -3.48
CA LYS A 43 -16.73 12.26 -4.35
C LYS A 43 -16.01 10.91 -4.43
N PRO A 44 -16.71 9.77 -4.48
CA PRO A 44 -18.18 9.66 -4.43
C PRO A 44 -18.75 9.96 -3.04
N ASN A 45 -17.91 9.94 -2.01
CA ASN A 45 -18.23 10.40 -0.65
C ASN A 45 -16.96 10.95 0.01
N ALA A 46 -17.14 11.81 1.01
CA ALA A 46 -16.04 12.49 1.69
C ALA A 46 -15.06 11.55 2.42
N LEU A 47 -15.49 10.30 2.66
CA LEU A 47 -14.72 9.28 3.36
C LEU A 47 -13.90 8.41 2.41
N GLY A 48 -14.06 8.55 1.09
CA GLY A 48 -13.35 7.72 0.11
C GLY A 48 -13.80 6.26 0.06
N TRP A 49 -14.95 5.93 0.65
CA TRP A 49 -15.52 4.58 0.61
C TRP A 49 -15.94 4.18 -0.80
N TRP A 50 -15.91 2.87 -1.08
CA TRP A 50 -16.19 2.29 -2.39
C TRP A 50 -15.31 2.87 -3.49
N THR A 51 -14.05 3.15 -3.16
CA THR A 51 -13.02 3.50 -4.14
C THR A 51 -11.91 2.46 -4.09
N PRO A 52 -11.12 2.25 -5.16
CA PRO A 52 -10.03 1.29 -5.14
C PRO A 52 -8.96 1.60 -4.10
N ILE A 53 -8.93 2.82 -3.56
CA ILE A 53 -7.94 3.29 -2.60
C ILE A 53 -8.47 3.31 -1.16
N GLU A 54 -9.66 2.78 -0.90
CA GLU A 54 -10.36 2.89 0.39
C GLU A 54 -9.54 2.39 1.57
N ASN A 55 -8.86 1.24 1.40
CA ASN A 55 -8.12 0.54 2.46
C ASN A 55 -6.64 0.34 2.09
N GLY A 56 -6.06 1.27 1.32
CA GLY A 56 -4.69 1.13 0.84
C GLY A 56 -3.66 1.02 1.96
N ALA A 57 -3.75 1.81 3.03
CA ALA A 57 -2.85 1.68 4.18
C ALA A 57 -3.07 0.37 4.94
N PHE A 58 -4.33 0.00 5.16
CA PHE A 58 -4.73 -1.23 5.84
C PHE A 58 -4.15 -2.47 5.13
N PHE A 59 -4.50 -2.67 3.85
CA PHE A 59 -4.11 -3.87 3.12
C PHE A 59 -2.61 -3.90 2.82
N SER A 60 -2.02 -2.75 2.46
CA SER A 60 -0.58 -2.69 2.20
C SER A 60 0.24 -3.00 3.46
N GLY A 61 -0.23 -2.57 4.63
CA GLY A 61 0.40 -2.87 5.92
C GLY A 61 0.42 -4.37 6.23
N LEU A 62 -0.72 -5.04 6.08
CA LEU A 62 -0.80 -6.51 6.26
C LEU A 62 0.02 -7.25 5.20
N TYR A 63 -0.04 -6.80 3.96
CA TYR A 63 0.69 -7.43 2.87
C TYR A 63 2.21 -7.25 3.01
N LEU A 64 2.67 -6.13 3.58
CA LEU A 64 4.09 -5.93 3.87
C LEU A 64 4.63 -6.97 4.86
N ASP A 65 3.86 -7.39 5.87
CA ASP A 65 4.25 -8.51 6.73
C ASP A 65 4.39 -9.81 5.92
N ALA A 66 3.44 -10.09 5.03
CA ALA A 66 3.51 -11.26 4.15
C ALA A 66 4.77 -11.23 3.26
N LEU A 67 5.12 -10.06 2.69
CA LEU A 67 6.34 -9.86 1.91
C LEU A 67 7.61 -10.05 2.76
N CYS A 68 7.62 -9.56 4.00
CA CYS A 68 8.73 -9.80 4.94
C CYS A 68 8.92 -11.29 5.23
N ASN A 69 7.82 -12.04 5.42
CA ASN A 69 7.87 -13.49 5.61
C ASN A 69 8.32 -14.23 4.34
N ARG A 70 7.87 -13.78 3.17
CA ARG A 70 8.32 -14.31 1.88
C ARG A 70 9.81 -14.08 1.65
N TRP A 71 10.32 -12.89 1.96
CA TRP A 71 11.74 -12.62 1.93
C TRP A 71 12.49 -13.49 2.94
N ARG A 72 11.99 -13.66 4.17
CA ARG A 72 12.61 -14.56 5.16
C ARG A 72 12.74 -15.99 4.64
N ALA A 73 11.73 -16.50 3.94
CA ALA A 73 11.73 -17.86 3.41
C ALA A 73 12.63 -18.04 2.17
N THR A 74 12.79 -17.01 1.35
CA THR A 74 13.45 -17.13 0.03
C THR A 74 14.80 -16.42 -0.06
N GLN A 75 15.01 -15.38 0.75
CA GLN A 75 16.18 -14.49 0.76
C GLN A 75 16.52 -13.91 -0.63
N THR A 76 15.52 -13.77 -1.51
CA THR A 76 15.73 -13.26 -2.87
C THR A 76 15.70 -11.73 -2.92
N ARG A 77 16.44 -11.16 -3.87
CA ARG A 77 16.43 -9.71 -4.15
C ARG A 77 15.04 -9.22 -4.54
N ILE A 78 14.33 -9.95 -5.40
CA ILE A 78 12.97 -9.61 -5.82
C ILE A 78 12.04 -9.48 -4.61
N ALA A 79 12.06 -10.43 -3.67
CA ALA A 79 11.23 -10.35 -2.46
C ALA A 79 11.58 -9.13 -1.59
N ALA A 80 12.86 -8.76 -1.51
CA ALA A 80 13.30 -7.56 -0.78
C ALA A 80 12.81 -6.27 -1.45
N ASP A 81 12.91 -6.18 -2.78
CA ASP A 81 12.51 -5.00 -3.55
C ASP A 81 11.00 -4.79 -3.55
N GLU A 82 10.23 -5.87 -3.62
CA GLU A 82 8.78 -5.84 -3.46
C GLU A 82 8.39 -5.27 -2.08
N ALA A 83 9.03 -5.75 -1.00
CA ALA A 83 8.81 -5.25 0.35
C ALA A 83 9.21 -3.76 0.49
N ARG A 84 10.36 -3.35 -0.08
CA ARG A 84 10.81 -1.95 -0.10
C ARG A 84 9.81 -1.05 -0.80
N LYS A 85 9.28 -1.48 -1.96
CA LYS A 85 8.30 -0.72 -2.72
C LYS A 85 7.04 -0.46 -1.89
N VAL A 86 6.53 -1.48 -1.20
CA VAL A 86 5.33 -1.33 -0.35
C VAL A 86 5.62 -0.47 0.88
N ALA A 87 6.78 -0.65 1.53
CA ALA A 87 7.20 0.18 2.65
C ALA A 87 7.30 1.67 2.27
N HIS A 88 7.90 1.99 1.12
CA HIS A 88 7.93 3.37 0.61
C HIS A 88 6.54 3.93 0.34
N GLY A 89 5.61 3.12 -0.20
CA GLY A 89 4.22 3.54 -0.39
C GLY A 89 3.54 3.90 0.93
N LEU A 90 3.70 3.06 1.96
CA LEU A 90 3.15 3.29 3.30
C LEU A 90 3.74 4.55 3.96
N LEU A 91 5.05 4.81 3.81
CA LEU A 91 5.67 6.04 4.32
C LEU A 91 5.07 7.29 3.65
N LYS A 92 4.89 7.27 2.33
CA LYS A 92 4.26 8.38 1.60
C LYS A 92 2.84 8.68 2.08
N LEU A 93 2.08 7.68 2.52
CA LEU A 93 0.73 7.91 3.06
C LEU A 93 0.74 8.72 4.36
N ALA A 94 1.77 8.56 5.19
CA ALA A 94 1.94 9.34 6.41
C ALA A 94 2.45 10.77 6.14
N GLU A 95 3.10 11.00 5.01
CA GLU A 95 3.60 12.30 4.57
C GLU A 95 2.57 13.12 3.78
N ALA A 96 1.42 12.51 3.42
CA ALA A 96 0.47 13.12 2.51
C ALA A 96 -0.33 14.27 3.12
N GLY A 97 -0.67 14.19 4.41
CA GLY A 97 -1.48 15.18 5.11
C GLY A 97 -0.68 16.02 6.12
N GLU A 98 -1.21 17.20 6.46
CA GLU A 98 -0.57 18.13 7.40
C GLU A 98 -0.93 17.86 8.87
N THR A 99 -1.95 17.03 9.13
CA THR A 99 -2.44 16.72 10.48
C THR A 99 -1.57 15.65 11.13
N PRO A 100 -0.97 15.88 12.32
CA PRO A 100 -0.18 14.88 13.00
C PRO A 100 -0.95 13.56 13.24
N GLY A 101 -0.32 12.44 12.90
CA GLY A 101 -0.92 11.11 13.03
C GLY A 101 -1.93 10.74 11.94
N PHE A 102 -2.17 11.62 10.96
CA PHE A 102 -2.98 11.28 9.79
C PHE A 102 -2.24 10.31 8.88
N ILE A 103 -2.93 9.25 8.47
CA ILE A 103 -2.47 8.29 7.46
C ILE A 103 -3.45 8.34 6.31
N ALA A 104 -3.03 8.74 5.11
CA ALA A 104 -3.90 8.71 3.95
C ALA A 104 -4.32 7.27 3.60
N ARG A 105 -5.51 7.12 2.98
CA ARG A 105 -6.01 5.81 2.51
C ARG A 105 -5.28 5.34 1.25
N GLY A 106 -4.95 6.29 0.38
CA GLY A 106 -4.27 6.06 -0.89
C GLY A 106 -4.19 7.37 -1.67
N PHE A 107 -3.78 7.27 -2.95
CA PHE A 107 -3.58 8.43 -3.82
C PHE A 107 -4.52 8.39 -5.03
N ALA A 108 -4.93 9.58 -5.46
CA ALA A 108 -5.66 9.83 -6.69
C ALA A 108 -4.81 9.55 -7.93
N THR A 109 -5.40 9.76 -9.11
CA THR A 109 -4.72 9.56 -10.42
C THR A 109 -3.42 10.35 -10.61
N ASP A 110 -3.21 11.44 -9.88
CA ASP A 110 -1.96 12.24 -9.91
C ASP A 110 -0.85 11.67 -9.01
N GLY A 111 -1.13 10.60 -8.25
CA GLY A 111 -0.20 9.96 -7.33
C GLY A 111 0.13 10.78 -6.08
N ARG A 112 -0.61 11.86 -5.79
CA ARG A 112 -0.37 12.79 -4.68
C ARG A 112 -1.64 13.18 -3.93
N SER A 113 -2.68 13.54 -4.66
CA SER A 113 -3.93 13.99 -4.06
C SER A 113 -4.60 12.83 -3.32
N HIS A 114 -5.30 13.12 -2.22
CA HIS A 114 -5.92 12.11 -1.37
C HIS A 114 -7.22 12.65 -0.77
N TYR A 115 -8.07 11.76 -0.26
CA TYR A 115 -9.24 12.17 0.53
C TYR A 115 -8.79 12.82 1.84
N ALA A 116 -9.51 13.86 2.26
CA ALA A 116 -9.22 14.55 3.52
C ALA A 116 -9.49 13.68 4.75
N ALA A 117 -10.45 12.75 4.67
CA ALA A 117 -10.78 11.84 5.76
C ALA A 117 -10.06 10.48 5.61
N SER A 118 -9.52 10.00 6.73
CA SER A 118 -9.03 8.62 6.87
C SER A 118 -9.93 7.83 7.82
N SER A 119 -9.46 6.69 8.31
CA SER A 119 -10.09 5.88 9.35
C SER A 119 -9.03 5.38 10.33
N SER A 120 -9.44 5.17 11.58
CA SER A 120 -8.55 4.62 12.62
C SER A 120 -8.03 3.22 12.28
N ASP A 121 -8.81 2.45 11.51
CA ASP A 121 -8.42 1.11 11.04
C ASP A 121 -7.20 1.13 10.11
N GLN A 122 -6.93 2.24 9.42
CA GLN A 122 -5.75 2.39 8.57
C GLN A 122 -4.45 2.37 9.39
N THR A 123 -4.52 2.86 10.62
CA THR A 123 -3.32 3.18 11.42
C THR A 123 -2.63 1.92 11.95
N TYR A 124 -3.39 0.97 12.49
CA TYR A 124 -2.80 -0.22 13.10
C TYR A 124 -2.04 -1.10 12.09
N PRO A 125 -2.62 -1.52 10.95
CA PRO A 125 -1.90 -2.32 9.97
C PRO A 125 -0.76 -1.55 9.31
N TRP A 126 -0.93 -0.24 9.06
CA TRP A 126 0.15 0.62 8.57
C TRP A 126 1.36 0.57 9.51
N PHE A 127 1.13 0.80 10.81
CA PHE A 127 2.19 0.77 11.82
C PHE A 127 2.78 -0.62 11.94
N TYR A 128 1.94 -1.64 12.03
CA TYR A 128 2.35 -3.03 12.16
C TYR A 128 3.23 -3.47 10.98
N GLY A 129 2.81 -3.21 9.74
CA GLY A 129 3.56 -3.56 8.55
C GLY A 129 4.93 -2.88 8.50
N LEU A 130 4.97 -1.57 8.76
CA LEU A 130 6.23 -0.82 8.82
C LEU A 130 7.14 -1.29 9.97
N TRP A 131 6.58 -1.61 11.13
CA TRP A 131 7.34 -2.18 12.24
C TRP A 131 7.92 -3.54 11.88
N ARG A 132 7.14 -4.43 11.24
CA ARG A 132 7.62 -5.73 10.75
C ARG A 132 8.74 -5.57 9.72
N TYR A 133 8.62 -4.58 8.83
CA TYR A 133 9.65 -4.26 7.86
C TYR A 133 10.93 -3.70 8.51
N ALA A 134 10.80 -2.72 9.40
CA ALA A 134 11.92 -2.09 10.09
C ALA A 134 12.68 -3.06 11.02
N THR A 135 11.98 -4.01 11.63
CA THR A 135 12.58 -5.07 12.45
C THR A 135 13.02 -6.30 11.64
N SER A 136 12.77 -6.30 10.34
CA SER A 136 13.35 -7.29 9.43
C SER A 136 14.81 -6.95 9.13
N ARG A 137 15.49 -7.84 8.40
CA ARG A 137 16.82 -7.57 7.85
C ARG A 137 16.80 -6.91 6.47
N ILE A 138 15.62 -6.61 5.90
CA ILE A 138 15.47 -6.04 4.55
C ILE A 138 16.04 -4.61 4.41
N PRO A 139 15.85 -3.68 5.38
CA PRO A 139 16.41 -2.34 5.26
C PRO A 139 17.93 -2.33 5.16
N GLY A 140 18.60 -3.23 5.88
CA GLY A 140 20.06 -3.38 5.89
C GLY A 140 20.59 -4.51 4.98
N SER A 141 19.74 -5.16 4.18
CA SER A 141 20.20 -6.22 3.29
C SER A 141 20.88 -5.60 2.07
N ASN A 142 22.22 -5.63 2.08
CA ASN A 142 23.05 -5.43 0.90
C ASN A 142 22.96 -6.70 0.03
N LEU A 143 21.82 -6.87 -0.64
CA LEU A 143 21.70 -7.81 -1.77
C LEU A 143 22.07 -6.98 -2.99
N ASP A 144 23.33 -7.07 -3.40
CA ASP A 144 24.02 -6.12 -4.29
C ASP A 144 23.25 -5.71 -5.57
N ILE A 145 23.63 -4.49 -5.99
CA ILE A 145 23.37 -3.78 -7.25
C ILE A 145 23.29 -4.75 -8.44
#